data_AF-A0A2V7THL1-F1
#
_entry.id   AF-A0A2V7THL1-F1
#
_cell.length_a   1.000
_cell.length_b   1.000
_cell.length_c   1.000
_cell.angle_alpha   90.00
_cell.angle_beta   90.00
_cell.angle_gamma   90.00
#
_symmetry.space_group_name_H-M   'P 1'
#
loop_
_entity.id
_entity.type
_entity.pdbx_description
1 polymer ?
#
loop_
_entity_poly.entity_id
_entity_poly.type
_entity_poly.pdbx_seq_one_letter_code
_entity_poly.pdbx_strand_id
1 'polypeptide(L)'
;LIPQLTNPTASVFAATGVIWLLTFANIMGPRVVGALETWTMSLALIPILAIAFFGWFWFDRGTFLASWNVSGGSSGHAIGRAASIALWAFMGVESAAVSAGVIENPKRNIPLATLIGLAISAVIYILSSTVIMGIIPNAELQTAHAPFAEAARLAVGTVGMIVIAVCAILKSVGSLGGWMLLVGQSAKAAADDGMFPKAFARLNRHGVPGRGLVIVGMLMTIMLFATMSPTIAKQFNRLIDLAVILVVVPYVYAAVAVVKVVYDHQLGRRAVLAFMWVAFAAVAYCLGAVLGGEPKTVVASFTVLLASAPIYLFFFRSMEAAAKTKTKAV
;
A
#
# COMPACT_ATOMS: atom_id res chain seq x y z
N LEU A 1 -3.07 22.44 11.04
CA LEU A 1 -4.00 23.06 10.05
C LEU A 1 -5.46 22.99 10.48
N ILE A 2 -5.94 21.88 11.08
CA ILE A 2 -7.30 21.81 11.63
C ILE A 2 -7.22 21.31 13.09
N PRO A 3 -7.18 22.22 14.08
CA PRO A 3 -7.01 21.86 15.50
C PRO A 3 -8.11 20.92 16.01
N GLN A 4 -9.33 21.01 15.45
CA GLN A 4 -10.45 20.16 15.84
C GLN A 4 -10.23 18.67 15.50
N LEU A 5 -9.42 18.34 14.49
CA LEU A 5 -9.10 16.95 14.14
C LEU A 5 -8.09 16.31 15.11
N THR A 6 -7.51 17.07 16.04
CA THR A 6 -6.69 16.50 17.12
C THR A 6 -7.54 15.67 18.08
N ASN A 7 -8.86 15.91 18.13
CA ASN A 7 -9.78 15.08 18.90
C ASN A 7 -10.02 13.74 18.16
N PRO A 8 -9.76 12.58 18.79
CA PRO A 8 -9.93 11.27 18.15
C PRO A 8 -11.31 11.05 17.53
N THR A 9 -12.38 11.54 18.18
CA THR A 9 -13.76 11.37 17.67
C THR A 9 -13.97 12.15 16.37
N ALA A 10 -13.59 13.44 16.35
CA ALA A 10 -13.71 14.29 15.17
C ALA A 10 -12.91 13.75 13.98
N SER A 11 -11.71 13.22 14.24
CA SER A 11 -10.89 12.54 13.22
C SER A 11 -11.58 11.31 12.63
N VAL A 12 -12.16 10.45 13.46
CA VAL A 12 -12.87 9.24 13.00
C VAL A 12 -14.08 9.60 12.14
N PHE A 13 -14.86 10.62 12.51
CA PHE A 13 -16.00 11.06 11.71
C PHE A 13 -15.56 11.68 10.37
N ALA A 14 -14.51 12.51 10.37
CA ALA A 14 -13.97 13.08 9.13
C ALA A 14 -13.46 11.98 8.19
N ALA A 15 -12.69 11.01 8.70
CA ALA A 15 -12.21 9.87 7.93
C ALA A 15 -13.37 9.00 7.41
N THR A 16 -14.42 8.80 8.19
CA THR A 16 -15.65 8.11 7.74
C THR A 16 -16.30 8.83 6.57
N GLY A 17 -16.40 10.16 6.64
CA GLY A 17 -16.90 10.98 5.52
C GLY A 17 -16.10 10.79 4.23
N VAL A 18 -14.76 10.79 4.33
CA VAL A 18 -13.87 10.53 3.19
C VAL A 18 -14.04 9.12 2.64
N ILE A 19 -14.16 8.10 3.51
CA ILE A 19 -14.39 6.70 3.11
C ILE A 19 -15.66 6.59 2.26
N TRP A 20 -16.76 7.16 2.72
CA TRP A 20 -18.03 7.06 1.99
C TRP A 20 -18.03 7.88 0.71
N LEU A 21 -17.45 9.09 0.72
CA LEU A 21 -17.27 9.90 -0.48
C LEU A 21 -16.52 9.11 -1.57
N LEU A 22 -15.41 8.47 -1.22
CA LEU A 22 -14.62 7.67 -2.16
C LEU A 22 -15.28 6.34 -2.52
N THR A 23 -16.08 5.75 -1.62
CA THR A 23 -16.89 4.57 -1.92
C THR A 23 -17.89 4.92 -3.02
N PHE A 24 -18.59 6.04 -2.91
CA PHE A 24 -19.52 6.50 -3.95
C PHE A 24 -18.80 6.85 -5.25
N ALA A 25 -17.64 7.52 -5.19
CA ALA A 25 -16.83 7.79 -6.38
C ALA A 25 -16.40 6.50 -7.10
N ASN A 26 -16.01 5.46 -6.34
CA ASN A 26 -15.67 4.14 -6.89
C ASN A 26 -16.86 3.45 -7.55
N ILE A 27 -18.08 3.62 -7.02
CA ILE A 27 -19.30 3.07 -7.62
C ILE A 27 -19.62 3.74 -8.97
N MET A 28 -19.22 5.00 -9.18
CA MET A 28 -19.41 5.71 -10.45
C MET A 28 -18.49 5.19 -11.58
N GLY A 29 -17.46 4.40 -11.24
CA GLY A 29 -16.67 3.63 -12.18
C GLY A 29 -15.16 3.89 -12.12
N PRO A 30 -14.33 3.00 -12.71
CA PRO A 30 -12.88 3.01 -12.53
C PRO A 30 -12.20 4.23 -13.17
N ARG A 31 -12.79 4.79 -14.23
CA ARG A 31 -12.25 5.97 -14.93
C ARG A 31 -12.23 7.21 -14.04
N VAL A 32 -13.26 7.40 -13.22
CA VAL A 32 -13.36 8.56 -12.29
C VAL A 32 -12.26 8.47 -11.24
N VAL A 33 -12.11 7.29 -10.65
CA VAL A 33 -11.11 7.06 -9.59
C VAL A 33 -9.70 7.09 -10.15
N GLY A 34 -9.46 6.47 -11.31
CA GLY A 34 -8.15 6.51 -11.97
C GLY A 34 -7.74 7.93 -12.36
N ALA A 35 -8.69 8.77 -12.81
CA ALA A 35 -8.43 10.19 -13.07
C ALA A 35 -8.12 10.97 -11.78
N LEU A 36 -8.89 10.74 -10.71
CA LEU A 36 -8.64 11.33 -9.39
C LEU A 36 -7.26 10.93 -8.85
N GLU A 37 -6.90 9.65 -8.94
CA GLU A 37 -5.61 9.12 -8.52
C GLU A 37 -4.47 9.73 -9.35
N THR A 38 -4.61 9.79 -10.67
CA THR A 38 -3.60 10.41 -11.55
C THR A 38 -3.41 11.89 -11.24
N TRP A 39 -4.50 12.62 -11.04
CA TRP A 39 -4.47 14.06 -10.77
C TRP A 39 -3.84 14.35 -9.40
N THR A 40 -4.29 13.65 -8.36
CA THR A 40 -3.74 13.80 -7.00
C THR A 40 -2.28 13.34 -6.92
N MET A 41 -1.89 12.28 -7.64
CA MET A 41 -0.51 11.84 -7.75
C MET A 41 0.36 12.91 -8.41
N SER A 42 -0.07 13.47 -9.54
CA SER A 42 0.67 14.51 -10.26
C SER A 42 0.89 15.74 -9.38
N LEU A 43 -0.15 16.15 -8.65
CA LEU A 43 -0.08 17.28 -7.72
C LEU A 43 0.87 17.01 -6.56
N ALA A 44 0.82 15.81 -5.98
CA ALA A 44 1.63 15.45 -4.82
C ALA A 44 3.10 15.16 -5.18
N LEU A 45 3.37 14.78 -6.42
CA LEU A 45 4.71 14.53 -6.91
C LEU A 45 5.53 15.82 -6.93
N ILE A 46 4.93 16.95 -7.30
CA ILE A 46 5.61 18.26 -7.39
C ILE A 46 6.35 18.63 -6.09
N PRO A 47 5.71 18.71 -4.90
CA PRO A 47 6.41 19.08 -3.66
C PRO A 47 7.44 18.03 -3.22
N ILE A 48 7.19 16.75 -3.48
CA ILE A 48 8.14 15.69 -3.14
C ILE A 48 9.40 15.81 -3.99
N LEU A 49 9.25 16.00 -5.30
CA LEU A 49 10.37 16.24 -6.21
C LEU A 49 11.08 17.56 -5.87
N ALA A 50 10.32 18.60 -5.51
CA ALA A 50 10.90 19.87 -5.12
C ALA A 50 11.80 19.72 -3.89
N ILE A 51 11.36 18.99 -2.86
CA ILE A 51 12.23 18.68 -1.70
C ILE A 51 13.40 17.79 -2.12
N ALA A 52 13.16 16.74 -2.90
CA ALA A 52 14.19 15.79 -3.30
C ALA A 52 15.34 16.43 -4.11
N PHE A 53 15.05 17.44 -4.93
CA PHE A 53 16.04 18.08 -5.81
C PHE A 53 16.50 19.47 -5.33
N PHE A 54 15.60 20.28 -4.77
CA PHE A 54 15.95 21.64 -4.30
C PHE A 54 16.22 21.70 -2.79
N GLY A 55 15.79 20.71 -2.01
CA GLY A 55 16.07 20.72 -0.57
C GLY A 55 17.57 20.64 -0.23
N TRP A 56 18.42 20.23 -1.18
CA TRP A 56 19.88 20.27 -1.04
C TRP A 56 20.44 21.68 -0.79
N PHE A 57 19.72 22.76 -1.16
CA PHE A 57 20.14 24.13 -0.82
C PHE A 57 20.12 24.43 0.67
N TRP A 58 19.30 23.70 1.43
CA TRP A 58 19.18 23.82 2.89
C TRP A 58 19.78 22.62 3.62
N PHE A 59 20.42 21.70 2.88
CA PHE A 59 21.02 20.52 3.45
C PHE A 59 22.31 20.89 4.19
N ASP A 60 22.37 20.54 5.47
CA ASP A 60 23.58 20.66 6.27
C ASP A 60 24.22 19.29 6.51
N ARG A 61 25.48 19.15 6.08
CA ARG A 61 26.25 17.92 6.24
C ARG A 61 26.51 17.61 7.72
N GLY A 62 26.68 18.63 8.56
CA GLY A 62 26.90 18.46 10.00
C GLY A 62 25.71 17.78 10.67
N THR A 63 24.51 18.26 10.39
CA THR A 63 23.22 17.74 10.89
C THR A 63 23.01 16.29 10.48
N PHE A 64 23.26 15.97 9.21
CA PHE A 64 23.14 14.61 8.70
C PHE A 64 24.15 13.65 9.37
N LEU A 65 25.43 14.03 9.44
CA LEU A 65 26.47 13.17 10.03
C LEU A 65 26.34 13.02 11.55
N ALA A 66 25.86 14.06 12.25
CA ALA A 66 25.59 14.00 13.68
C ALA A 66 24.56 12.90 14.03
N SER A 67 23.72 12.52 13.07
CA SER A 67 22.67 11.52 13.24
C SER A 67 22.90 10.25 12.39
N TRP A 68 24.15 9.97 11.98
CA TRP A 68 24.48 8.88 11.06
C TRP A 68 24.00 7.49 11.54
N ASN A 69 24.11 7.21 12.85
CA ASN A 69 23.54 5.99 13.44
C ASN A 69 23.05 6.26 14.87
N VAL A 70 21.74 6.48 15.00
CA VAL A 70 21.06 6.70 16.28
C VAL A 70 20.42 5.43 16.87
N SER A 71 20.69 4.25 16.28
CA SER A 71 20.08 2.99 16.72
C SER A 71 20.64 2.47 18.04
N GLY A 72 21.79 2.97 18.49
CA GLY A 72 22.54 2.44 19.63
C GLY A 72 23.22 1.09 19.37
N GLY A 73 23.10 0.53 18.16
CA GLY A 73 23.72 -0.73 17.74
C GLY A 73 24.72 -0.55 16.59
N SER A 74 25.18 -1.67 16.02
CA SER A 74 26.07 -1.67 14.86
C SER A 74 25.38 -1.13 13.60
N SER A 75 26.15 -0.70 12.60
CA SER A 75 25.59 -0.28 11.31
C SER A 75 24.76 -1.38 10.64
N GLY A 76 25.15 -2.65 10.79
CA GLY A 76 24.36 -3.78 10.30
C GLY A 76 23.00 -3.90 10.96
N HIS A 77 22.92 -3.64 12.28
CA HIS A 77 21.64 -3.58 13.00
C HIS A 77 20.75 -2.43 12.48
N ALA A 78 21.32 -1.24 12.31
CA ALA A 78 20.61 -0.09 11.78
C ALA A 78 20.09 -0.34 10.35
N ILE A 79 20.92 -0.92 9.47
CA ILE A 79 20.54 -1.30 8.11
C ILE A 79 19.39 -2.31 8.13
N GLY A 80 19.45 -3.33 9.00
CA GLY A 80 18.37 -4.32 9.12
C GLY A 80 17.04 -3.67 9.51
N ARG A 81 17.04 -2.77 10.50
CA ARG A 81 15.84 -2.02 10.94
C ARG A 81 15.30 -1.10 9.84
N ALA A 82 16.19 -0.34 9.19
CA ALA A 82 15.82 0.57 8.11
C ALA A 82 15.27 -0.20 6.89
N ALA A 83 15.89 -1.34 6.56
CA ALA A 83 15.42 -2.23 5.51
C ALA A 83 13.99 -2.66 5.80
N SER A 84 13.68 -3.19 6.99
CA SER A 84 12.32 -3.61 7.37
C SER A 84 11.26 -2.51 7.16
N ILE A 85 11.57 -1.26 7.51
CA ILE A 85 10.66 -0.12 7.28
C ILE A 85 10.54 0.20 5.79
N ALA A 86 11.64 0.17 5.05
CA ALA A 86 11.62 0.36 3.60
C ALA A 86 10.81 -0.74 2.90
N LEU A 87 10.78 -1.97 3.43
CA LEU A 87 9.96 -3.05 2.86
C LEU A 87 8.49 -2.67 2.79
N TRP A 88 7.99 -2.02 3.85
CA TRP A 88 6.63 -1.50 3.91
C TRP A 88 6.39 -0.37 2.91
N ALA A 89 7.36 0.54 2.74
CA ALA A 89 7.23 1.68 1.86
C ALA A 89 7.02 1.29 0.38
N PHE A 90 7.49 0.10 -0.03
CA PHE A 90 7.30 -0.42 -1.39
C PHE A 90 6.08 -1.34 -1.57
N MET A 91 5.24 -1.51 -0.55
CA MET A 91 3.98 -2.22 -0.74
C MET A 91 3.07 -1.49 -1.73
N GLY A 92 2.46 -2.24 -2.65
CA GLY A 92 1.66 -1.71 -3.75
C GLY A 92 2.23 -1.99 -5.13
N VAL A 93 3.39 -2.66 -5.25
CA VAL A 93 3.96 -3.12 -6.54
C VAL A 93 3.02 -4.05 -7.31
N GLU A 94 2.13 -4.74 -6.61
CA GLU A 94 1.09 -5.60 -7.17
C GLU A 94 -0.07 -4.85 -7.80
N SER A 95 -0.22 -3.54 -7.53
CA SER A 95 -1.42 -2.77 -7.89
C SER A 95 -1.73 -2.84 -9.39
N ALA A 96 -0.70 -2.80 -10.23
CA ALA A 96 -0.83 -2.96 -11.68
C ALA A 96 -1.27 -4.39 -12.06
N ALA A 97 -0.72 -5.41 -11.41
CA ALA A 97 -1.05 -6.81 -11.70
C ALA A 97 -2.48 -7.18 -11.26
N VAL A 98 -2.92 -6.72 -10.08
CA VAL A 98 -4.28 -6.96 -9.58
C VAL A 98 -5.33 -6.23 -10.42
N SER A 99 -4.96 -5.08 -11.01
CA SER A 99 -5.83 -4.30 -11.90
C SER A 99 -5.75 -4.73 -13.37
N ALA A 100 -5.16 -5.88 -13.70
CA ALA A 100 -4.95 -6.32 -15.07
C ALA A 100 -6.23 -6.34 -15.93
N GLY A 101 -7.39 -6.62 -15.34
CA GLY A 101 -8.68 -6.68 -16.03
C GLY A 101 -9.21 -5.33 -16.51
N VAL A 102 -8.63 -4.21 -16.08
CA VAL A 102 -9.04 -2.85 -16.46
C VAL A 102 -7.91 -2.03 -17.10
N ILE A 103 -6.72 -2.62 -17.29
CA ILE A 103 -5.57 -1.97 -17.91
C ILE A 103 -5.56 -2.23 -19.42
N GLU A 104 -5.30 -1.19 -20.20
CA GLU A 104 -5.08 -1.31 -21.64
C GLU A 104 -3.76 -2.04 -21.93
N ASN A 105 -3.75 -2.98 -22.87
CA ASN A 105 -2.60 -3.81 -23.22
C ASN A 105 -1.81 -4.37 -22.00
N PRO A 106 -2.43 -5.25 -21.17
CA PRO A 106 -1.83 -5.73 -19.92
C PRO A 106 -0.45 -6.36 -20.07
N LYS A 107 -0.22 -7.12 -21.16
CA LYS A 107 1.05 -7.83 -21.42
C LYS A 107 2.26 -6.89 -21.49
N ARG A 108 2.06 -5.67 -22.00
CA ARG A 108 3.11 -4.66 -22.11
C ARG A 108 3.09 -3.68 -20.94
N ASN A 109 1.90 -3.21 -20.58
CA ASN A 109 1.78 -2.08 -19.67
C ASN A 109 1.98 -2.46 -18.20
N ILE A 110 1.61 -3.68 -17.78
CA ILE A 110 1.83 -4.12 -16.38
C ILE A 110 3.33 -4.21 -16.05
N PRO A 111 4.18 -4.93 -16.84
CA PRO A 111 5.60 -4.99 -16.53
C PRO A 111 6.27 -3.61 -16.53
N LEU A 112 5.93 -2.75 -17.48
CA LEU A 112 6.47 -1.39 -17.56
C LEU A 112 6.02 -0.54 -16.37
N ALA A 113 4.73 -0.54 -16.04
CA ALA A 113 4.20 0.22 -14.92
C ALA A 113 4.83 -0.20 -13.58
N THR A 114 4.97 -1.51 -13.35
CA THR A 114 5.59 -2.03 -12.13
C THR A 114 7.08 -1.65 -12.04
N LEU A 115 7.87 -1.88 -13.11
CA LEU A 115 9.32 -1.64 -13.06
C LEU A 115 9.67 -0.15 -13.03
N ILE A 116 9.03 0.66 -13.88
CA ILE A 116 9.26 2.11 -13.95
C ILE A 116 8.74 2.77 -12.67
N GLY A 117 7.54 2.39 -12.21
CA GLY A 117 6.96 2.91 -10.97
C GLY A 117 7.83 2.61 -9.75
N LEU A 118 8.36 1.38 -9.66
CA LEU A 118 9.29 1.00 -8.59
C LEU A 118 10.59 1.81 -8.64
N ALA A 119 11.21 1.94 -9.82
CA ALA A 119 12.46 2.68 -9.98
C ALA A 119 12.30 4.17 -9.62
N ILE A 120 11.23 4.81 -10.10
CA ILE A 120 10.90 6.21 -9.78
C ILE A 120 10.70 6.36 -8.26
N SER A 121 9.91 5.47 -7.65
CA SER A 121 9.65 5.51 -6.20
C SER A 121 10.94 5.35 -5.38
N ALA A 122 11.82 4.44 -5.78
CA ALA A 122 13.09 4.22 -5.10
C ALA A 122 14.01 5.44 -5.14
N VAL A 123 14.17 6.06 -6.32
CA VAL A 123 14.96 7.29 -6.47
C VAL A 123 14.40 8.40 -5.59
N ILE A 124 13.08 8.61 -5.64
CA ILE A 124 12.41 9.65 -4.85
C ILE A 124 12.57 9.42 -3.35
N TYR A 125 12.37 8.18 -2.87
CA TYR A 125 12.50 7.86 -1.45
C TYR A 125 13.91 8.09 -0.93
N ILE A 126 14.93 7.63 -1.67
CA ILE A 126 16.33 7.82 -1.29
C ILE A 126 16.67 9.30 -1.24
N LEU A 127 16.38 10.05 -2.31
CA LEU A 127 16.72 11.48 -2.38
C LEU A 127 15.99 12.29 -1.31
N SER A 128 14.67 12.17 -1.23
CA SER A 128 13.87 12.99 -0.30
C SER A 128 14.17 12.68 1.17
N SER A 129 14.35 11.40 1.52
CA SER A 129 14.63 11.02 2.91
C SER A 129 16.02 11.47 3.34
N THR A 130 17.03 11.34 2.45
CA THR A 130 18.39 11.82 2.71
C THR A 130 18.41 13.34 2.93
N VAL A 131 17.72 14.09 2.07
CA VAL A 131 17.62 15.55 2.17
C VAL A 131 16.95 15.97 3.48
N ILE A 132 15.81 15.37 3.83
CA ILE A 132 15.09 15.70 5.08
C ILE A 132 15.98 15.44 6.31
N MET A 133 16.74 14.34 6.32
CA MET A 133 17.66 14.00 7.41
C MET A 133 18.84 14.99 7.55
N GLY A 134 19.15 15.78 6.52
CA GLY A 134 20.14 16.86 6.61
C GLY A 134 19.55 18.26 6.81
N ILE A 135 18.22 18.42 6.70
CA ILE A 135 17.54 19.69 6.99
C ILE A 135 17.06 19.72 8.44
N ILE A 136 16.51 18.60 8.94
CA ILE A 136 15.86 18.52 10.26
C ILE A 136 16.74 17.70 11.22
N PRO A 137 17.13 18.26 12.38
CA PRO A 137 17.83 17.50 13.42
C PRO A 137 17.04 16.25 13.85
N ASN A 138 17.73 15.14 14.12
CA ASN A 138 17.07 13.86 14.39
C ASN A 138 16.09 13.88 15.57
N ALA A 139 16.40 14.62 16.65
CA ALA A 139 15.51 14.74 17.80
C ALA A 139 14.14 15.35 17.43
N GLU A 140 14.13 16.35 16.55
CA GLU A 140 12.90 16.94 16.03
C GLU A 140 12.23 16.01 15.02
N LEU A 141 13.02 15.38 14.13
CA LEU A 141 12.50 14.46 13.12
C LEU A 141 11.76 13.26 13.73
N GLN A 142 12.23 12.72 14.85
CA GLN A 142 11.58 11.60 15.55
C GLN A 142 10.20 11.94 16.10
N THR A 143 9.93 13.22 16.38
CA THR A 143 8.64 13.68 16.94
C THR A 143 7.76 14.38 15.90
N ALA A 144 8.29 14.62 14.69
CA ALA A 144 7.57 15.27 13.62
C ALA A 144 6.45 14.39 13.03
N HIS A 145 5.21 14.87 13.09
CA HIS A 145 4.06 14.20 12.46
C HIS A 145 4.03 14.33 10.94
N ALA A 146 4.66 15.38 10.39
CA ALA A 146 4.68 15.65 8.95
C ALA A 146 6.06 16.17 8.49
N PRO A 147 7.08 15.28 8.37
CA PRO A 147 8.46 15.68 8.09
C PRO A 147 8.65 16.53 6.83
N PHE A 148 7.92 16.22 5.75
CA PHE A 148 8.00 17.01 4.51
C PHE A 148 7.45 18.44 4.69
N ALA A 149 6.36 18.59 5.43
CA ALA A 149 5.77 19.90 5.69
C ALA A 149 6.67 20.73 6.61
N GLU A 150 7.33 20.08 7.57
CA GLU A 150 8.30 20.71 8.47
C GLU A 150 9.57 21.13 7.73
N ALA A 151 10.11 20.29 6.84
CA ALA A 151 11.23 20.65 5.98
C ALA A 151 10.91 21.87 5.12
N ALA A 152 9.70 21.94 4.55
CA ALA A 152 9.25 23.12 3.81
C ALA A 152 9.04 24.36 4.69
N ARG A 153 8.60 24.18 5.95
CA ARG A 153 8.53 25.28 6.92
C ARG A 153 9.90 25.91 7.13
N LEU A 154 10.93 25.08 7.30
CA LEU A 154 12.32 25.54 7.49
C LEU A 154 12.91 26.15 6.23
N ALA A 155 12.60 25.61 5.05
CA ALA A 155 13.16 26.08 3.79
C ALA A 155 12.52 27.39 3.27
N VAL A 156 11.18 27.46 3.23
CA VAL A 156 10.43 28.55 2.57
C VAL A 156 9.30 29.12 3.44
N GLY A 157 9.25 28.79 4.72
CA GLY A 157 8.30 29.32 5.69
C GLY A 157 6.92 28.64 5.68
N THR A 158 5.98 29.24 6.41
CA THR A 158 4.64 28.68 6.67
C THR A 158 3.83 28.39 5.39
N VAL A 159 4.04 29.19 4.34
CA VAL A 159 3.36 28.97 3.05
C VAL A 159 3.75 27.61 2.46
N GLY A 160 5.04 27.26 2.48
CA GLY A 160 5.51 25.96 2.01
C GLY A 160 4.92 24.81 2.81
N MET A 161 4.89 24.93 4.14
CA MET A 161 4.24 23.94 5.01
C MET A 161 2.78 23.69 4.59
N ILE A 162 2.00 24.76 4.40
CA ILE A 162 0.57 24.66 4.03
C ILE A 162 0.41 23.96 2.68
N VAL A 163 1.19 24.37 1.67
CA VAL A 163 1.13 23.79 0.33
C VAL A 163 1.41 22.29 0.38
N ILE A 164 2.47 21.88 1.06
CA ILE A 164 2.83 20.46 1.17
C ILE A 164 1.78 19.67 1.94
N ALA A 165 1.27 20.21 3.04
CA ALA A 165 0.24 19.53 3.82
C ALA A 165 -1.06 19.33 3.02
N VAL A 166 -1.49 20.33 2.23
CA VAL A 166 -2.64 20.21 1.34
C VAL A 166 -2.39 19.15 0.26
N CYS A 167 -1.21 19.16 -0.37
CA CYS A 167 -0.85 18.15 -1.36
C CYS A 167 -0.84 16.73 -0.76
N ALA A 168 -0.33 16.58 0.46
CA ALA A 168 -0.31 15.30 1.17
C ALA A 168 -1.73 14.78 1.48
N ILE A 169 -2.64 15.66 1.89
CA ILE A 169 -4.06 15.31 2.09
C ILE A 169 -4.69 14.86 0.78
N LEU A 170 -4.53 15.63 -0.30
CA LEU A 170 -5.09 15.31 -1.61
C LEU A 170 -4.54 13.99 -2.16
N LYS A 171 -3.23 13.74 -2.04
CA LYS A 171 -2.62 12.43 -2.36
C LYS A 171 -3.32 11.33 -1.57
N SER A 172 -3.43 11.48 -0.25
CA SER A 172 -3.97 10.44 0.62
C SER A 172 -5.39 10.04 0.21
N VAL A 173 -6.22 11.02 -0.17
CA VAL A 173 -7.57 10.81 -0.73
C VAL A 173 -7.53 10.03 -2.04
N GLY A 174 -6.68 10.44 -2.99
CA GLY A 174 -6.54 9.73 -4.27
C GLY A 174 -6.05 8.29 -4.12
N SER A 175 -5.06 8.09 -3.25
CA SER A 175 -4.51 6.77 -2.93
C SER A 175 -5.56 5.85 -2.31
N LEU A 176 -6.39 6.38 -1.40
CA LEU A 176 -7.48 5.63 -0.78
C LEU A 176 -8.50 5.19 -1.84
N GLY A 177 -8.80 6.05 -2.80
CA GLY A 177 -9.64 5.72 -3.95
C GLY A 177 -9.07 4.55 -4.78
N GLY A 178 -7.78 4.62 -5.13
CA GLY A 178 -7.09 3.56 -5.88
C GLY A 178 -7.08 2.21 -5.14
N TRP A 179 -6.81 2.21 -3.83
CA TRP A 179 -6.88 1.00 -3.01
C TRP A 179 -8.28 0.40 -2.92
N MET A 180 -9.34 1.22 -2.84
CA MET A 180 -10.72 0.73 -2.88
C MET A 180 -11.06 0.04 -4.20
N LEU A 181 -10.58 0.60 -5.32
CA LEU A 181 -10.72 -0.03 -6.63
C LEU A 181 -10.02 -1.39 -6.67
N LEU A 182 -8.80 -1.46 -6.13
CA LEU A 182 -7.99 -2.68 -6.08
C LEU A 182 -8.69 -3.80 -5.31
N VAL A 183 -9.22 -3.49 -4.13
CA VAL A 183 -10.01 -4.42 -3.31
C VAL A 183 -11.28 -4.85 -4.05
N GLY A 184 -11.93 -3.94 -4.77
CA GLY A 184 -13.08 -4.27 -5.61
C GLY A 184 -12.75 -5.28 -6.71
N GLN A 185 -11.62 -5.11 -7.41
CA GLN A 185 -11.19 -6.01 -8.48
C GLN A 185 -10.77 -7.39 -7.96
N SER A 186 -10.00 -7.45 -6.87
CA SER A 186 -9.58 -8.73 -6.28
C SER A 186 -10.78 -9.53 -5.75
N ALA A 187 -11.70 -8.86 -5.05
CA ALA A 187 -12.92 -9.48 -4.55
C ALA A 187 -13.86 -9.94 -5.69
N LYS A 188 -13.94 -9.17 -6.78
CA LYS A 188 -14.69 -9.56 -7.97
C LYS A 188 -14.09 -10.81 -8.61
N ALA A 189 -12.77 -10.83 -8.85
CA ALA A 189 -12.09 -11.98 -9.44
C ALA A 189 -12.34 -13.26 -8.62
N ALA A 190 -12.20 -13.17 -7.29
CA ALA A 190 -12.48 -14.29 -6.39
C ALA A 190 -13.97 -14.71 -6.41
N ALA A 191 -14.90 -13.75 -6.54
CA ALA A 191 -16.33 -14.05 -6.62
C ALA A 191 -16.74 -14.69 -7.96
N ASP A 192 -16.11 -14.28 -9.06
CA ASP A 192 -16.30 -14.88 -10.40
C ASP A 192 -15.80 -16.35 -10.42
N ASP A 193 -14.81 -16.67 -9.60
CA ASP A 193 -14.32 -18.04 -9.36
C ASP A 193 -15.16 -18.83 -8.32
N GLY A 194 -16.20 -18.22 -7.75
CA GLY A 194 -17.04 -18.83 -6.73
C GLY A 194 -16.37 -18.97 -5.36
N MET A 195 -15.21 -18.36 -5.16
CA MET A 195 -14.42 -18.35 -3.92
C MET A 195 -14.81 -17.23 -2.95
N PHE A 196 -15.72 -16.35 -3.36
CA PHE A 196 -16.15 -15.18 -2.59
C PHE A 196 -17.65 -14.90 -2.76
N PRO A 197 -18.32 -14.16 -1.85
CA PRO A 197 -19.76 -13.92 -1.95
C PRO A 197 -20.17 -13.31 -3.30
N LYS A 198 -21.28 -13.82 -3.87
CA LYS A 198 -21.84 -13.36 -5.15
C LYS A 198 -22.15 -11.85 -5.20
N ALA A 199 -22.22 -11.18 -4.05
CA ALA A 199 -22.37 -9.73 -3.96
C ALA A 199 -21.22 -8.97 -4.66
N PHE A 200 -20.02 -9.56 -4.71
CA PHE A 200 -18.83 -8.98 -5.34
C PHE A 200 -18.69 -9.32 -6.84
N ALA A 201 -19.43 -10.32 -7.34
CA ALA A 201 -19.46 -10.63 -8.78
C ALA A 201 -20.45 -9.74 -9.57
N ARG A 202 -21.48 -9.20 -8.90
CA ARG A 202 -22.54 -8.42 -9.57
C ARG A 202 -22.07 -7.01 -9.91
N LEU A 203 -21.93 -6.75 -11.20
CA LEU A 203 -21.57 -5.44 -11.73
C LEU A 203 -22.77 -4.49 -11.79
N ASN A 204 -22.53 -3.20 -11.60
CA ASN A 204 -23.48 -2.14 -11.88
C ASN A 204 -23.39 -1.65 -13.34
N ARG A 205 -24.16 -0.63 -13.71
CA ARG A 205 -24.13 -0.01 -15.04
C ARG A 205 -22.77 0.56 -15.47
N HIS A 206 -21.87 0.78 -14.51
CA HIS A 206 -20.52 1.31 -14.73
C HIS A 206 -19.44 0.21 -14.75
N GLY A 207 -19.84 -1.07 -14.72
CA GLY A 207 -18.92 -2.20 -14.79
C GLY A 207 -18.15 -2.48 -13.50
N VAL A 208 -18.62 -1.98 -12.34
CA VAL A 208 -17.96 -2.18 -11.04
C VAL A 208 -18.84 -2.94 -10.05
N PRO A 209 -18.24 -3.70 -9.10
CA PRO A 209 -18.99 -4.45 -8.09
C PRO A 209 -19.53 -3.54 -6.98
N GLY A 210 -20.54 -2.73 -7.30
CA GLY A 210 -21.02 -1.64 -6.43
C GLY A 210 -21.47 -2.09 -5.04
N ARG A 211 -22.14 -3.25 -4.93
CA ARG A 211 -22.51 -3.83 -3.62
C ARG A 211 -21.29 -4.27 -2.82
N GLY A 212 -20.29 -4.83 -3.49
CA GLY A 212 -19.01 -5.18 -2.88
C GLY A 212 -18.29 -3.97 -2.31
N LEU A 213 -18.25 -2.86 -3.06
CA LEU A 213 -17.64 -1.61 -2.60
C LEU A 213 -18.35 -1.03 -1.37
N VAL A 214 -19.68 -1.12 -1.28
CA VAL A 214 -20.42 -0.72 -0.06
C VAL A 214 -20.05 -1.59 1.14
N ILE A 215 -19.91 -2.91 0.95
CA ILE A 215 -19.46 -3.81 2.02
C ILE A 215 -18.04 -3.44 2.47
N VAL A 216 -17.14 -3.16 1.53
CA VAL A 216 -15.77 -2.70 1.83
C VAL A 216 -15.80 -1.39 2.64
N GLY A 217 -16.59 -0.39 2.22
CA GLY A 217 -16.76 0.86 2.95
C GLY A 217 -17.29 0.66 4.38
N MET A 218 -18.24 -0.26 4.57
CA MET A 218 -18.73 -0.63 5.91
C MET A 218 -17.64 -1.29 6.76
N LEU A 219 -16.90 -2.26 6.20
CA LEU A 219 -15.81 -2.92 6.91
C LEU A 219 -14.69 -1.94 7.30
N MET A 220 -14.35 -1.01 6.41
CA MET A 220 -13.39 0.06 6.70
C MET A 220 -13.88 0.97 7.82
N THR A 221 -15.17 1.32 7.83
CA THR A 221 -15.78 2.11 8.90
C THR A 221 -15.71 1.35 10.23
N ILE A 222 -16.12 0.07 10.26
CA ILE A 222 -16.04 -0.78 11.46
C ILE A 222 -14.61 -0.85 11.98
N MET A 223 -13.63 -1.07 11.10
CA MET A 223 -12.22 -1.14 11.48
C MET A 223 -11.71 0.18 12.04
N LEU A 224 -12.12 1.31 11.46
CA LEU A 224 -11.75 2.64 11.93
C LEU A 224 -12.25 2.90 13.36
N PHE A 225 -13.49 2.51 13.67
CA PHE A 225 -14.02 2.59 15.03
C PHE A 225 -13.39 1.57 15.99
N ALA A 226 -13.16 0.33 15.54
CA ALA A 226 -12.56 -0.73 16.35
C ALA A 226 -11.10 -0.46 16.73
N THR A 227 -10.38 0.30 15.91
CA THR A 227 -8.95 0.64 16.12
C THR A 227 -8.75 2.01 16.79
N MET A 228 -9.83 2.67 17.21
CA MET A 228 -9.77 3.97 17.85
C MET A 228 -8.79 3.96 19.03
N SER A 229 -7.85 4.89 19.01
CA SER A 229 -6.78 4.99 20.02
C SER A 229 -6.64 6.42 20.53
N PRO A 230 -6.09 6.63 21.74
CA PRO A 230 -5.85 7.98 22.26
C PRO A 230 -4.95 8.83 21.36
N THR A 231 -4.06 8.22 20.57
CA THR A 231 -3.21 8.93 19.60
C THR A 231 -3.38 8.36 18.20
N ILE A 232 -3.42 9.25 17.21
CA ILE A 232 -3.55 8.91 15.78
C ILE A 232 -2.35 8.06 15.32
N ALA A 233 -1.14 8.40 15.76
CA ALA A 233 0.07 7.66 15.41
C ALA A 233 0.01 6.19 15.85
N LYS A 234 -0.52 5.92 17.06
CA LYS A 234 -0.65 4.55 17.57
C LYS A 234 -1.70 3.75 16.81
N GLN A 235 -2.82 4.39 16.45
CA GLN A 235 -3.84 3.77 15.59
C GLN A 235 -3.27 3.45 14.21
N PHE A 236 -2.53 4.39 13.60
CA PHE A 236 -1.91 4.23 12.30
C PHE A 236 -0.87 3.10 12.27
N ASN A 237 0.06 3.07 13.22
CA ASN A 237 1.09 2.03 13.29
C ASN A 237 0.47 0.63 13.45
N ARG A 238 -0.55 0.48 14.31
CA ARG A 238 -1.27 -0.80 14.45
C ARG A 238 -1.92 -1.27 13.16
N LEU A 239 -2.55 -0.36 12.42
CA LEU A 239 -3.19 -0.67 11.14
C LEU A 239 -2.15 -1.07 10.08
N ILE A 240 -1.01 -0.37 10.05
CA ILE A 240 0.09 -0.69 9.15
C ILE A 240 0.66 -2.07 9.44
N ASP A 241 1.01 -2.35 10.70
CA ASP A 241 1.62 -3.62 11.07
C ASP A 241 0.72 -4.80 10.71
N LEU A 242 -0.60 -4.68 10.94
CA LEU A 242 -1.58 -5.68 10.50
C LEU A 242 -1.63 -5.81 8.97
N ALA A 243 -1.65 -4.68 8.25
CA ALA A 243 -1.74 -4.69 6.79
C ALA A 243 -0.51 -5.31 6.12
N VAL A 244 0.70 -5.01 6.61
CA VAL A 244 1.97 -5.56 6.09
C VAL A 244 1.91 -7.08 6.05
N ILE A 245 1.50 -7.68 7.16
CA ILE A 245 1.60 -9.13 7.36
C ILE A 245 0.57 -9.84 6.47
N LEU A 246 -0.61 -9.25 6.30
CA LEU A 246 -1.63 -9.78 5.40
C LEU A 246 -1.23 -9.67 3.92
N VAL A 247 -0.48 -8.65 3.53
CA VAL A 247 0.03 -8.48 2.14
C VAL A 247 1.20 -9.40 1.83
N VAL A 248 2.03 -9.73 2.82
CA VAL A 248 3.17 -10.64 2.66
C VAL A 248 2.73 -12.03 2.16
N VAL A 249 1.58 -12.53 2.60
CA VAL A 249 1.10 -13.88 2.23
C VAL A 249 0.84 -14.00 0.72
N PRO A 250 0.06 -13.11 0.08
CA PRO A 250 -0.05 -13.05 -1.39
C PRO A 250 1.29 -12.95 -2.12
N TYR A 251 2.26 -12.18 -1.61
CA TYR A 251 3.57 -12.06 -2.24
C TYR A 251 4.35 -13.37 -2.23
N VAL A 252 4.35 -14.09 -1.10
CA VAL A 252 4.96 -15.43 -1.01
C VAL A 252 4.29 -16.39 -1.98
N TYR A 253 2.95 -16.39 -2.05
CA TYR A 253 2.23 -17.22 -3.01
C TYR A 253 2.52 -16.86 -4.46
N ALA A 254 2.63 -15.57 -4.80
CA ALA A 254 3.00 -15.13 -6.15
C ALA A 254 4.43 -15.57 -6.51
N ALA A 255 5.38 -15.47 -5.58
CA ALA A 255 6.75 -15.92 -5.75
C ALA A 255 6.86 -17.43 -5.99
N VAL A 256 6.09 -18.24 -5.26
CA VAL A 256 6.05 -19.69 -5.48
C VAL A 256 5.30 -20.04 -6.77
N ALA A 257 4.20 -19.35 -7.06
CA ALA A 257 3.38 -19.59 -8.25
C ALA A 257 4.16 -19.33 -9.54
N VAL A 258 5.00 -18.30 -9.61
CA VAL A 258 5.78 -18.03 -10.84
C VAL A 258 6.75 -19.18 -11.15
N VAL A 259 7.38 -19.79 -10.15
CA VAL A 259 8.27 -20.96 -10.36
C VAL A 259 7.47 -22.14 -10.91
N LYS A 260 6.28 -22.40 -10.35
CA LYS A 260 5.39 -23.45 -10.85
C LYS A 260 4.95 -23.19 -12.28
N VAL A 261 4.53 -21.98 -12.60
CA VAL A 261 4.09 -21.60 -13.97
C VAL A 261 5.23 -21.78 -14.98
N VAL A 262 6.45 -21.36 -14.64
CA VAL A 262 7.63 -21.51 -15.52
C VAL A 262 8.00 -22.98 -15.72
N TYR A 263 7.86 -23.80 -14.68
CA TYR A 263 8.06 -25.24 -14.75
C TYR A 263 6.99 -25.94 -15.63
N ASP A 264 5.70 -25.65 -15.38
CA ASP A 264 4.57 -26.26 -16.08
C ASP A 264 4.56 -25.89 -17.59
N HIS A 265 4.97 -24.68 -17.94
CA HIS A 265 5.15 -24.25 -19.34
C HIS A 265 6.47 -24.69 -19.97
N GLN A 266 7.29 -25.50 -19.28
CA GLN A 266 8.55 -26.06 -19.77
C GLN A 266 9.52 -25.01 -20.34
N LEU A 267 9.59 -23.83 -19.72
CA LEU A 267 10.43 -22.70 -20.16
C LEU A 267 11.93 -22.93 -19.86
N GLY A 268 12.50 -24.09 -20.17
CA GLY A 268 13.93 -24.39 -20.08
C GLY A 268 14.54 -24.36 -18.65
N ARG A 269 15.52 -25.22 -18.40
CA ARG A 269 16.15 -25.35 -17.06
C ARG A 269 16.76 -24.04 -16.53
N ARG A 270 17.32 -23.21 -17.41
CA ARG A 270 17.92 -21.92 -17.02
C ARG A 270 16.88 -20.92 -16.52
N ALA A 271 15.71 -20.83 -17.15
CA ALA A 271 14.68 -19.90 -16.68
C ALA A 271 14.08 -20.38 -15.35
N VAL A 272 13.84 -21.68 -15.20
CA VAL A 272 13.38 -22.25 -13.92
C VAL A 272 14.35 -21.90 -12.79
N LEU A 273 15.66 -22.09 -12.99
CA LEU A 273 16.66 -21.73 -11.99
C LEU A 273 16.68 -20.21 -11.70
N ALA A 274 16.59 -19.37 -12.74
CA ALA A 274 16.55 -17.92 -12.56
C ALA A 274 15.32 -17.47 -11.75
N PHE A 275 14.12 -17.94 -12.10
CA PHE A 275 12.90 -17.62 -11.37
C PHE A 275 12.87 -18.23 -9.96
N MET A 276 13.54 -19.37 -9.73
CA MET A 276 13.72 -19.93 -8.40
C MET A 276 14.55 -19.01 -7.49
N TRP A 277 15.64 -18.43 -8.01
CA TRP A 277 16.43 -17.45 -7.27
C TRP A 277 15.66 -16.15 -7.01
N VAL A 278 14.89 -15.68 -7.99
CA VAL A 278 14.00 -14.52 -7.82
C VAL A 278 12.95 -14.80 -6.75
N ALA A 279 12.31 -15.96 -6.79
CA ALA A 279 11.32 -16.37 -5.80
C ALA A 279 11.94 -16.50 -4.40
N PHE A 280 13.13 -17.09 -4.29
CA PHE A 280 13.86 -17.18 -3.03
C PHE A 280 14.16 -15.79 -2.45
N ALA A 281 14.66 -14.86 -3.28
CA ALA A 281 14.90 -13.49 -2.86
C ALA A 281 13.61 -12.78 -2.41
N ALA A 282 12.51 -12.96 -3.14
CA ALA A 282 11.21 -12.40 -2.77
C ALA A 282 10.67 -12.99 -1.45
N VAL A 283 10.81 -14.29 -1.23
CA VAL A 283 10.41 -14.93 0.03
C VAL A 283 11.31 -14.47 1.18
N ALA A 284 12.63 -14.37 0.98
CA ALA A 284 13.53 -13.83 1.98
C ALA A 284 13.19 -12.38 2.35
N TYR A 285 12.85 -11.55 1.35
CA TYR A 285 12.35 -10.18 1.54
C TYR A 285 11.08 -10.17 2.38
N CYS A 286 10.09 -11.01 2.05
CA CYS A 286 8.85 -11.17 2.80
C CYS A 286 9.07 -11.62 4.25
N LEU A 287 9.95 -12.60 4.48
CA LEU A 287 10.29 -13.07 5.84
C LEU A 287 10.99 -11.98 6.66
N GLY A 288 11.87 -11.19 6.04
CA GLY A 288 12.50 -10.03 6.67
C GLY A 288 11.48 -8.99 7.14
N ALA A 289 10.41 -8.77 6.38
CA ALA A 289 9.31 -7.87 6.78
C ALA A 289 8.57 -8.40 8.02
N VAL A 290 8.24 -9.70 8.04
CA VAL A 290 7.53 -10.31 9.16
C VAL A 290 8.38 -10.33 10.43
N LEU A 291 9.68 -10.63 10.31
CA LEU A 291 10.61 -10.63 11.44
C LEU A 291 10.87 -9.23 12.01
N GLY A 292 10.72 -8.18 11.18
CA GLY A 292 10.83 -6.79 11.62
C GLY A 292 9.60 -6.25 12.35
N GLY A 293 8.45 -6.92 12.23
CA GLY A 293 7.18 -6.51 12.84
C GLY A 293 7.08 -6.81 14.34
N GLU A 294 6.13 -6.17 15.03
CA GLU A 294 5.87 -6.44 16.45
C GLU A 294 5.32 -7.87 16.63
N PRO A 295 5.91 -8.72 17.48
CA PRO A 295 5.53 -10.14 17.60
C PRO A 295 4.04 -10.36 17.91
N LYS A 296 3.43 -9.50 18.72
CA LYS A 296 2.00 -9.57 19.05
C LYS A 296 1.12 -9.35 17.82
N THR A 297 1.48 -8.39 16.98
CA THR A 297 0.75 -8.07 15.75
C THR A 297 0.91 -9.18 14.71
N VAL A 298 2.09 -9.80 14.66
CA VAL A 298 2.35 -10.99 13.83
C VAL A 298 1.44 -12.14 14.22
N VAL A 299 1.44 -12.53 15.49
CA VAL A 299 0.60 -13.63 15.98
C VAL A 299 -0.89 -13.34 15.74
N ALA A 300 -1.35 -12.11 16.01
CA ALA A 300 -2.74 -11.73 15.76
C ALA A 300 -3.11 -11.84 14.27
N SER A 301 -2.25 -11.36 13.37
CA SER A 301 -2.48 -11.42 11.91
C SER A 301 -2.54 -12.86 11.40
N PHE A 302 -1.62 -13.72 11.83
CA PHE A 302 -1.65 -15.15 11.47
C PHE A 302 -2.87 -15.87 12.07
N THR A 303 -3.30 -15.48 13.26
CA THR A 303 -4.51 -16.05 13.88
C THR A 303 -5.75 -15.70 13.05
N VAL A 304 -5.90 -14.45 12.61
CA VAL A 304 -6.99 -14.01 11.72
C VAL A 304 -6.93 -14.76 10.39
N LEU A 305 -5.73 -14.93 9.82
CA LEU A 305 -5.54 -15.69 8.59
C LEU A 305 -5.98 -17.15 8.76
N LEU A 306 -5.55 -17.83 9.81
CA LEU A 306 -5.95 -19.21 10.10
C LEU A 306 -7.45 -19.32 10.41
N ALA A 307 -8.02 -18.35 11.11
CA ALA A 307 -9.46 -18.27 11.38
C ALA A 307 -10.29 -18.04 10.10
N SER A 308 -9.68 -17.60 9.00
CA SER A 308 -10.34 -17.53 7.69
C SER A 308 -10.40 -18.88 6.97
N ALA A 309 -9.59 -19.87 7.35
CA ALA A 309 -9.57 -21.18 6.68
C ALA A 309 -10.90 -21.95 6.78
N PRO A 310 -11.63 -21.97 7.91
CA PRO A 310 -12.97 -22.57 7.96
C PRO A 310 -13.98 -21.87 7.03
N ILE A 311 -13.79 -20.58 6.74
CA ILE A 311 -14.67 -19.82 5.83
C ILE A 311 -14.60 -20.40 4.41
N TYR A 312 -13.44 -20.91 4.00
CA TYR A 312 -13.23 -21.56 2.71
C TYR A 312 -14.19 -22.75 2.47
N LEU A 313 -14.51 -23.52 3.52
CA LEU A 313 -15.40 -24.68 3.41
C LEU A 313 -16.81 -24.30 2.96
N PHE A 314 -17.29 -23.09 3.29
CA PHE A 314 -18.60 -22.60 2.85
C PHE A 314 -18.65 -22.33 1.34
N PHE A 315 -17.50 -22.08 0.69
CA PHE A 315 -17.42 -21.78 -0.74
C PHE A 315 -17.08 -22.99 -1.62
N PHE A 316 -16.82 -24.17 -1.03
CA PHE A 316 -16.40 -25.35 -1.79
C PHE A 316 -17.42 -25.73 -2.88
N ARG A 317 -18.71 -25.74 -2.55
CA ARG A 317 -19.80 -26.03 -3.51
C ARG A 317 -19.94 -24.96 -4.61
N SER A 318 -19.73 -23.68 -4.28
CA SER A 318 -19.80 -22.61 -5.27
C SER A 318 -18.61 -22.64 -6.23
N MET A 319 -17.43 -23.01 -5.74
CA MET A 319 -16.24 -23.22 -6.56
C MET A 319 -16.43 -24.37 -7.56
N GLU A 320 -16.94 -25.52 -7.12
CA GLU A 320 -17.22 -26.65 -8.01
C GLU A 320 -18.21 -26.27 -9.13
N ALA A 321 -19.25 -25.50 -8.79
CA ALA A 321 -20.22 -25.02 -9.76
C ALA A 321 -19.61 -24.03 -10.77
N ALA A 322 -18.75 -23.11 -10.31
CA ALA A 322 -18.05 -22.16 -11.15
C ALA A 322 -17.09 -22.87 -12.13
N ALA A 323 -16.31 -23.84 -11.64
CA ALA A 323 -15.37 -24.63 -12.46
C ALA A 323 -16.09 -25.41 -13.59
N LYS A 324 -17.23 -26.03 -13.29
CA LYS A 324 -18.06 -26.73 -14.29
C LYS A 324 -18.61 -25.78 -15.37
N THR A 325 -18.89 -24.53 -15.01
CA THR A 325 -19.41 -23.53 -15.95
C THR A 325 -18.31 -23.05 -16.91
N LYS A 326 -17.10 -22.81 -16.41
CA LYS A 326 -15.94 -22.44 -17.26
C LYS A 326 -15.55 -23.54 -18.24
N THR A 327 -15.59 -24.79 -17.80
CA THR A 327 -15.26 -25.95 -18.66
C THR A 327 -16.24 -26.14 -19.82
N LYS A 328 -17.48 -25.64 -19.70
CA LYS A 328 -18.48 -25.67 -20.77
C LYS A 328 -18.41 -24.47 -21.73
N ALA A 329 -17.66 -23.44 -21.37
CA ALA A 329 -17.53 -22.20 -22.15
C ALA A 329 -16.24 -22.15 -22.99
N VAL A 330 -15.37 -23.16 -22.84
CA VAL A 330 -14.17 -23.43 -23.65
C VAL A 330 -14.50 -24.53 -24.63
#